data_AF-J2PTS8-F1
#
_entry.id   AF-J2PTS8-F1
#
_cell.length_a   1.000
_cell.length_b   1.000
_cell.length_c   1.000
_cell.angle_alpha   90.00
_cell.angle_beta   90.00
_cell.angle_gamma   90.00
#
_symmetry.space_group_name_H-M   'P 1'
#
loop_
_entity.id
_entity.type
_entity.pdbx_description
1 polymer ?
#
loop_
_entity_poly.entity_id
_entity_poly.type
_entity_poly.pdbx_seq_one_letter_code
_entity_poly.pdbx_strand_id
1 'polypeptide(L)'
;MRSTKTIIFAAASVLALSACGGSGSSGGGARDFVRGVGSSTVYPFATAVAEAYAKSSGSKSPVIESTGTGAGMKLFCAGVGAQHPDIEDASRRIKKSEYEECQKNGVKEIVEIQVGIDGIAFAESKSGPGFQLTPADIYKALAANPFGKPNTAKTWKDVNPSLPAEPILVYGPPSTSGTRDALKELILEAGCKTDAATAALKDSDKDKYEATCHDIREDGPYVDAGENDNLIVQKISQNSKAIGIFGYSFLEENPDSLKGIPMSGITPTYATISDYTYPGARPLYIYVKKQHLAPIKSLQGYVAEWVKSWGKDGLLQKKGMVIAPEDVRAKSADIAAKMTPLDPAGLK
;
A
#
# COMPACT_ATOMS: atom_id res chain seq x y z
N MET A 1 -24.22 -92.93 24.34
CA MET A 1 -24.57 -92.25 25.61
C MET A 1 -23.62 -91.07 25.77
N ARG A 2 -24.17 -89.84 25.80
CA ARG A 2 -23.64 -88.54 26.28
C ARG A 2 -22.11 -88.27 26.20
N SER A 3 -21.71 -87.31 25.37
CA SER A 3 -21.31 -85.92 25.76
C SER A 3 -19.78 -85.84 25.87
N THR A 4 -19.03 -84.83 25.38
CA THR A 4 -19.29 -83.39 25.37
C THR A 4 -18.34 -82.72 24.35
N LYS A 5 -18.78 -81.57 23.81
CA LYS A 5 -18.10 -80.72 22.83
C LYS A 5 -16.90 -79.98 23.42
N THR A 6 -15.86 -79.73 22.60
CA THR A 6 -15.00 -78.54 22.71
C THR A 6 -14.93 -77.86 21.35
N ILE A 7 -15.25 -76.57 21.37
CA ILE A 7 -15.40 -75.64 20.26
C ILE A 7 -14.05 -74.96 20.02
N ILE A 8 -13.57 -74.91 18.76
CA ILE A 8 -12.52 -73.98 18.33
C ILE A 8 -13.15 -73.00 17.35
N PHE A 9 -13.09 -71.73 17.72
CA PHE A 9 -13.53 -70.56 16.96
C PHE A 9 -12.50 -70.24 15.86
N ALA A 10 -12.94 -70.21 14.60
CA ALA A 10 -12.35 -69.40 13.54
C ALA A 10 -13.39 -69.20 12.43
N ALA A 11 -14.12 -68.09 12.46
CA ALA A 11 -15.00 -67.68 11.37
C ALA A 11 -14.65 -66.25 10.96
N ALA A 12 -14.10 -66.15 9.76
CA ALA A 12 -13.81 -64.91 9.05
C ALA A 12 -15.10 -64.10 8.87
N SER A 13 -15.08 -62.85 9.32
CA SER A 13 -16.15 -61.89 9.07
C SER A 13 -15.68 -60.91 8.00
N VAL A 14 -16.13 -61.18 6.77
CA VAL A 14 -16.15 -60.21 5.67
C VAL A 14 -17.22 -59.18 5.99
N LEU A 15 -16.81 -57.98 6.40
CA LEU A 15 -17.71 -56.84 6.51
C LEU A 15 -17.61 -56.02 5.22
N ALA A 16 -18.64 -56.16 4.40
CA ALA A 16 -18.92 -55.29 3.28
C ALA A 16 -19.26 -53.88 3.80
N LEU A 17 -18.33 -52.95 3.64
CA LEU A 17 -18.58 -51.51 3.74
C LEU A 17 -18.75 -50.95 2.32
N SER A 18 -20.00 -50.96 1.87
CA SER A 18 -20.46 -50.10 0.78
C SER A 18 -21.47 -49.13 1.37
N ALA A 19 -21.11 -47.85 1.46
CA ALA A 19 -21.97 -46.71 1.15
C ALA A 19 -21.34 -45.39 1.65
N CYS A 20 -21.30 -44.41 0.75
CA CYS A 20 -21.10 -42.98 1.03
C CYS A 20 -19.68 -42.50 1.39
N GLY A 21 -18.68 -42.97 0.64
CA GLY A 21 -17.47 -42.20 0.40
C GLY A 21 -17.70 -41.31 -0.83
N GLY A 22 -18.27 -40.13 -0.63
CA GLY A 22 -18.42 -39.13 -1.68
C GLY A 22 -17.09 -38.96 -2.41
N SER A 23 -17.08 -39.25 -3.71
CA SER A 23 -15.98 -38.87 -4.58
C SER A 23 -15.83 -37.36 -4.47
N GLY A 24 -14.86 -36.94 -3.67
CA GLY A 24 -14.38 -35.57 -3.60
C GLY A 24 -13.81 -35.23 -4.96
N SER A 25 -14.70 -34.80 -5.85
CA SER A 25 -14.33 -34.04 -7.02
C SER A 25 -13.58 -32.82 -6.50
N SER A 26 -12.28 -32.77 -6.76
CA SER A 26 -11.41 -31.62 -6.56
C SER A 26 -11.75 -30.51 -7.56
N GLY A 27 -13.04 -30.22 -7.72
CA GLY A 27 -13.53 -29.04 -8.41
C GLY A 27 -13.26 -27.84 -7.52
N GLY A 28 -12.29 -27.01 -7.91
CA GLY A 28 -12.08 -25.69 -7.35
C GLY A 28 -13.34 -24.85 -7.53
N GLY A 29 -14.26 -24.94 -6.58
CA GLY A 29 -15.45 -24.10 -6.53
C GLY A 29 -15.01 -22.65 -6.52
N ALA A 30 -15.59 -21.85 -7.42
CA ALA A 30 -15.37 -20.42 -7.40
C ALA A 30 -15.83 -19.88 -6.04
N ARG A 31 -14.90 -19.27 -5.29
CA ARG A 31 -15.26 -18.51 -4.10
C ARG A 31 -16.20 -17.38 -4.48
N ASP A 32 -17.11 -17.03 -3.57
CA ASP A 32 -18.18 -16.06 -3.78
C ASP A 32 -17.81 -14.63 -3.33
N PHE A 33 -16.56 -14.41 -2.93
CA PHE A 33 -16.00 -13.13 -2.54
C PHE A 33 -14.72 -12.83 -3.34
N VAL A 34 -14.36 -11.55 -3.46
CA VAL A 34 -13.12 -11.08 -4.10
C VAL A 34 -11.96 -11.16 -3.10
N ARG A 35 -10.75 -11.46 -3.58
CA ARG A 35 -9.50 -11.39 -2.79
C ARG A 35 -8.55 -10.39 -3.43
N GLY A 36 -8.17 -9.38 -2.65
CA GLY A 36 -7.14 -8.42 -2.99
C GLY A 36 -5.92 -8.62 -2.10
N VAL A 37 -4.73 -8.39 -2.65
CA VAL A 37 -3.48 -8.34 -1.89
C VAL A 37 -2.69 -7.10 -2.31
N GLY A 38 -1.72 -6.67 -1.51
CA GLY A 38 -0.68 -5.74 -1.99
C GLY A 38 -0.40 -4.59 -1.04
N SER A 39 -0.30 -3.38 -1.59
CA SER A 39 0.17 -2.16 -0.94
C SER A 39 -0.53 -1.84 0.39
N SER A 40 0.27 -1.62 1.44
CA SER A 40 -0.16 -1.05 2.71
C SER A 40 -0.71 0.37 2.59
N THR A 41 -0.24 1.15 1.61
CA THR A 41 -0.77 2.49 1.30
C THR A 41 -2.17 2.42 0.70
N VAL A 42 -2.44 1.44 -0.16
CA VAL A 42 -3.75 1.29 -0.81
C VAL A 42 -4.74 0.53 0.10
N TYR A 43 -4.24 -0.33 1.00
CA TYR A 43 -5.01 -1.16 1.92
C TYR A 43 -6.18 -0.47 2.65
N PRO A 44 -6.01 0.70 3.31
CA PRO A 44 -7.13 1.36 4.00
C PRO A 44 -8.24 1.82 3.03
N PHE A 45 -7.86 2.19 1.81
CA PHE A 45 -8.81 2.59 0.77
C PHE A 45 -9.55 1.38 0.21
N ALA A 46 -8.82 0.31 -0.12
CA ALA A 46 -9.40 -0.95 -0.59
C ALA A 46 -10.38 -1.54 0.43
N THR A 47 -10.02 -1.51 1.71
CA THR A 47 -10.89 -1.97 2.81
C THR A 47 -12.18 -1.14 2.87
N ALA A 48 -12.08 0.20 2.77
CA ALA A 48 -13.25 1.07 2.77
C ALA A 48 -14.17 0.82 1.57
N VAL A 49 -13.61 0.60 0.37
CA VAL A 49 -14.39 0.26 -0.83
C VAL A 49 -15.02 -1.13 -0.70
N ALA A 50 -14.32 -2.09 -0.09
CA ALA A 50 -14.84 -3.44 0.16
C ALA A 50 -16.05 -3.41 1.09
N GLU A 51 -15.98 -2.63 2.17
CA GLU A 51 -17.10 -2.40 3.10
C GLU A 51 -18.28 -1.71 2.41
N ALA A 52 -18.01 -0.66 1.61
CA ALA A 52 -19.04 0.05 0.86
C ALA A 52 -19.74 -0.86 -0.16
N TYR A 53 -18.97 -1.70 -0.87
CA TYR A 53 -19.49 -2.66 -1.82
C TYR A 53 -20.36 -3.73 -1.14
N ALA A 54 -19.91 -4.29 -0.01
CA ALA A 54 -20.67 -5.27 0.75
C ALA A 54 -22.02 -4.69 1.20
N LYS A 55 -21.99 -3.45 1.71
CA LYS A 55 -23.18 -2.74 2.18
C LYS A 55 -24.15 -2.41 1.04
N SER A 56 -23.65 -1.99 -0.12
CA SER A 56 -24.51 -1.55 -1.23
C SER A 56 -25.05 -2.69 -2.09
N SER A 57 -24.29 -3.79 -2.23
CA SER A 57 -24.65 -4.91 -3.10
C SER A 57 -25.29 -6.10 -2.39
N GLY A 58 -25.13 -6.21 -1.05
CA GLY A 58 -25.48 -7.42 -0.30
C GLY A 58 -24.56 -8.62 -0.56
N SER A 59 -23.49 -8.44 -1.35
CA SER A 59 -22.45 -9.47 -1.54
C SER A 59 -21.59 -9.64 -0.29
N LYS A 60 -20.89 -10.78 -0.19
CA LYS A 60 -19.80 -10.91 0.79
C LYS A 60 -18.75 -9.84 0.56
N SER A 61 -18.21 -9.31 1.66
CA SER A 61 -17.11 -8.35 1.59
C SER A 61 -15.90 -8.98 0.92
N PRO A 62 -15.25 -8.26 -0.02
CA PRO A 62 -13.89 -8.59 -0.44
C PRO A 62 -12.97 -8.75 0.78
N VAL A 63 -12.04 -9.70 0.68
CA VAL A 63 -10.97 -9.91 1.66
C VAL A 63 -9.71 -9.26 1.10
N ILE A 64 -9.17 -8.27 1.83
CA ILE A 64 -7.99 -7.51 1.43
C ILE A 64 -6.84 -7.86 2.38
N GLU A 65 -5.66 -8.18 1.85
CA GLU A 65 -4.47 -8.53 2.64
C GLU A 65 -3.31 -7.57 2.32
N SER A 66 -2.85 -6.81 3.31
CA SER A 66 -1.67 -5.96 3.17
C SER A 66 -0.41 -6.84 3.14
N THR A 67 0.29 -6.86 2.01
CA THR A 67 1.53 -7.65 1.79
C THR A 67 2.68 -6.81 1.23
N GLY A 68 2.42 -5.56 0.84
CA GLY A 68 3.32 -4.68 0.12
C GLY A 68 3.31 -4.94 -1.39
N THR A 69 3.37 -3.88 -2.21
CA THR A 69 3.21 -3.95 -3.68
C THR A 69 4.12 -5.00 -4.36
N GLY A 70 5.36 -5.15 -3.89
CA GLY A 70 6.29 -6.12 -4.49
C GLY A 70 5.95 -7.58 -4.17
N ALA A 71 5.50 -7.88 -2.95
CA ALA A 71 5.13 -9.23 -2.56
C ALA A 71 3.71 -9.59 -3.05
N GLY A 72 2.79 -8.62 -3.00
CA GLY A 72 1.46 -8.72 -3.58
C GLY A 72 1.52 -9.06 -5.07
N MET A 73 2.33 -8.33 -5.85
CA MET A 73 2.52 -8.63 -7.27
C MET A 73 3.02 -10.05 -7.53
N LYS A 74 3.87 -10.62 -6.65
CA LYS A 74 4.29 -12.04 -6.75
C LYS A 74 3.11 -12.99 -6.51
N LEU A 75 2.28 -12.73 -5.51
CA LEU A 75 1.09 -13.53 -5.22
C LEU A 75 0.05 -13.43 -6.34
N PHE A 76 -0.16 -12.22 -6.87
CA PHE A 76 -1.01 -11.95 -8.01
C PHE A 76 -0.48 -12.65 -9.27
N CYS A 77 0.80 -12.51 -9.60
CA CYS A 77 1.40 -13.14 -10.78
C CYS A 77 1.64 -14.65 -10.67
N ALA A 78 1.37 -15.28 -9.52
CA ALA A 78 1.60 -16.72 -9.33
C ALA A 78 0.68 -17.62 -10.16
N GLY A 79 -0.40 -17.09 -10.74
CA GLY A 79 -1.27 -17.84 -11.64
C GLY A 79 -2.73 -17.39 -11.66
N VAL A 80 -3.56 -18.21 -12.31
CA VAL A 80 -5.02 -18.06 -12.38
C VAL A 80 -5.72 -19.20 -11.63
N GLY A 81 -6.95 -18.97 -11.16
CA GLY A 81 -7.69 -19.93 -10.34
C GLY A 81 -8.04 -19.37 -8.97
N ALA A 82 -8.98 -20.03 -8.29
CA ALA A 82 -9.58 -19.55 -7.03
C ALA A 82 -8.58 -19.38 -5.87
N GLN A 83 -7.46 -20.10 -5.92
CA GLN A 83 -6.37 -20.04 -4.94
C GLN A 83 -5.53 -18.75 -5.04
N HIS A 84 -5.54 -18.08 -6.19
CA HIS A 84 -4.79 -16.85 -6.42
C HIS A 84 -5.65 -15.60 -6.15
N PRO A 85 -5.03 -14.47 -5.77
CA PRO A 85 -5.72 -13.19 -5.66
C PRO A 85 -6.32 -12.75 -7.00
N ASP A 86 -7.45 -12.03 -6.97
CA ASP A 86 -8.07 -11.43 -8.16
C ASP A 86 -7.52 -10.05 -8.46
N ILE A 87 -7.11 -9.35 -7.39
CA ILE A 87 -6.67 -7.96 -7.40
C ILE A 87 -5.31 -7.83 -6.72
N GLU A 88 -4.45 -6.99 -7.30
CA GLU A 88 -3.27 -6.42 -6.66
C GLU A 88 -3.50 -4.92 -6.45
N ASP A 89 -3.53 -4.51 -5.18
CA ASP A 89 -3.51 -3.11 -4.77
C ASP A 89 -2.06 -2.61 -4.79
N ALA A 90 -1.77 -1.50 -5.49
CA ALA A 90 -0.39 -1.14 -5.77
C ALA A 90 -0.12 0.36 -5.64
N SER A 91 0.99 0.69 -4.99
CA SER A 91 1.47 2.05 -4.82
C SER A 91 2.55 2.46 -5.82
N ARG A 92 2.68 1.70 -6.91
CA ARG A 92 3.50 2.02 -8.08
C ARG A 92 2.97 1.25 -9.27
N ARG A 93 3.41 1.65 -10.46
CA ARG A 93 3.14 0.88 -11.66
C ARG A 93 3.78 -0.51 -11.58
N ILE A 94 3.14 -1.52 -12.20
CA ILE A 94 3.72 -2.84 -12.43
C ILE A 94 5.00 -2.68 -13.27
N LYS A 95 6.05 -3.42 -12.91
CA LYS A 95 7.30 -3.43 -13.69
C LYS A 95 7.17 -4.34 -14.90
N LYS A 96 7.98 -4.11 -15.93
CA LYS A 96 8.03 -5.00 -17.09
C LYS A 96 8.34 -6.45 -16.70
N SER A 97 9.31 -6.66 -15.80
CA SER A 97 9.67 -8.00 -15.32
C SER A 97 8.55 -8.68 -14.53
N GLU A 98 7.77 -7.92 -13.75
CA GLU A 98 6.60 -8.45 -13.02
C GLU A 98 5.48 -8.83 -13.99
N TYR A 99 5.22 -7.98 -14.99
CA TYR A 99 4.26 -8.28 -16.06
C TYR A 99 4.68 -9.55 -16.83
N GLU A 100 5.94 -9.68 -17.22
CA GLU A 100 6.46 -10.86 -17.92
C GLU A 100 6.32 -12.14 -17.07
N GLU A 101 6.56 -12.06 -15.77
CA GLU A 101 6.35 -13.19 -14.84
C GLU A 101 4.85 -13.56 -14.76
N CYS A 102 3.97 -12.58 -14.64
CA CYS A 102 2.52 -12.77 -14.75
C CYS A 102 2.15 -13.51 -16.06
N GLN A 103 2.68 -13.04 -17.19
CA GLN A 103 2.42 -13.65 -18.49
C GLN A 103 2.91 -15.11 -18.53
N LYS A 104 4.11 -15.38 -18.03
CA LYS A 104 4.69 -16.74 -17.96
C LYS A 104 3.81 -17.70 -17.17
N ASN A 105 3.20 -17.21 -16.09
CA ASN A 105 2.33 -17.99 -15.20
C ASN A 105 0.86 -17.99 -15.64
N GLY A 106 0.55 -17.52 -16.84
CA GLY A 106 -0.79 -17.58 -17.42
C GLY A 106 -1.74 -16.46 -17.00
N VAL A 107 -1.27 -15.44 -16.29
CA VAL A 107 -2.02 -14.21 -16.02
C VAL A 107 -1.88 -13.29 -17.24
N LYS A 108 -2.72 -13.52 -18.25
CA LYS A 108 -2.59 -12.92 -19.59
C LYS A 108 -3.30 -11.57 -19.72
N GLU A 109 -4.46 -11.42 -19.08
CA GLU A 109 -5.33 -10.26 -19.23
C GLU A 109 -5.38 -9.45 -17.93
N ILE A 110 -4.32 -8.69 -17.68
CA ILE A 110 -4.20 -7.79 -16.53
C ILE A 110 -4.84 -6.45 -16.92
N VAL A 111 -5.74 -5.93 -16.08
CA VAL A 111 -6.33 -4.59 -16.23
C VAL A 111 -5.68 -3.67 -15.22
N GLU A 112 -5.05 -2.58 -15.67
CA GLU A 112 -4.42 -1.55 -14.82
C GLU A 112 -5.37 -0.36 -14.66
N ILE A 113 -5.75 -0.04 -13.42
CA ILE A 113 -6.68 1.06 -13.14
C ILE A 113 -6.01 1.98 -12.12
N GLN A 114 -5.78 3.24 -12.50
CA GLN A 114 -5.33 4.23 -11.54
C GLN A 114 -6.51 4.70 -10.69
N VAL A 115 -6.43 4.49 -9.37
CA VAL A 115 -7.54 4.77 -8.44
C VAL A 115 -7.45 6.13 -7.76
N GLY A 116 -6.25 6.73 -7.76
CA GLY A 116 -6.02 8.05 -7.20
C GLY A 116 -4.53 8.35 -7.09
N ILE A 117 -4.21 9.25 -6.16
CA ILE A 117 -2.84 9.71 -5.90
C ILE A 117 -2.60 9.64 -4.40
N ASP A 118 -1.43 9.14 -4.04
CA ASP A 118 -0.85 9.25 -2.72
C ASP A 118 0.04 10.50 -2.69
N GLY A 119 -0.04 11.25 -1.60
CA GLY A 119 0.66 12.51 -1.42
C GLY A 119 1.07 12.64 0.04
N ILE A 120 2.32 12.32 0.38
CA ILE A 120 2.82 12.49 1.75
C ILE A 120 3.28 13.93 1.96
N ALA A 121 2.61 14.65 2.85
CA ALA A 121 2.93 16.03 3.17
C ALA A 121 3.78 16.12 4.44
N PHE A 122 4.70 17.09 4.43
CA PHE A 122 5.38 17.56 5.62
C PHE A 122 4.76 18.91 5.97
N ALA A 123 4.44 19.12 7.23
CA ALA A 123 3.76 20.33 7.67
C ALA A 123 4.33 20.83 8.99
N GLU A 124 4.22 22.13 9.19
CA GLU A 124 4.48 22.80 10.46
C GLU A 124 3.27 23.70 10.80
N SER A 125 3.22 24.17 12.05
CA SER A 125 2.27 25.22 12.44
C SER A 125 2.43 26.45 11.54
N LYS A 126 1.35 27.22 11.36
CA LYS A 126 1.39 28.50 10.64
C LYS A 126 2.47 29.44 11.17
N SER A 127 2.65 29.48 12.49
CA SER A 127 3.66 30.27 13.19
C SER A 127 5.01 29.55 13.35
N GLY A 128 5.23 28.46 12.61
CA GLY A 128 6.48 27.69 12.65
C GLY A 128 7.64 28.39 11.92
N PRO A 129 8.89 27.90 12.10
CA PRO A 129 10.12 28.49 11.59
C PRO A 129 10.19 28.76 10.08
N GLY A 130 9.34 28.14 9.26
CA GLY A 130 9.41 28.29 7.81
C GLY A 130 10.46 27.37 7.21
N PHE A 131 10.38 26.09 7.55
CA PHE A 131 11.34 25.08 7.08
C PHE A 131 11.37 24.99 5.55
N GLN A 132 12.56 24.73 5.01
CA GLN A 132 12.80 24.43 3.60
C GLN A 132 13.66 23.18 3.56
N LEU A 133 13.08 22.04 3.21
CA LEU A 133 13.73 20.74 3.38
C LEU A 133 13.98 20.07 2.02
N THR A 134 14.90 19.11 2.02
CA THR A 134 15.11 18.16 0.92
C THR A 134 14.91 16.74 1.43
N PRO A 135 14.70 15.74 0.54
CA PRO A 135 14.64 14.35 0.96
C PRO A 135 15.91 13.90 1.70
N ALA A 136 17.07 14.46 1.34
CA ALA A 136 18.33 14.21 2.04
C ALA A 136 18.35 14.77 3.46
N ASP A 137 17.74 15.94 3.71
CA ASP A 137 17.62 16.50 5.06
C ASP A 137 16.73 15.60 5.92
N ILE A 138 15.56 15.17 5.40
CA ILE A 138 14.67 14.25 6.11
C ILE A 138 15.35 12.91 6.41
N TYR A 139 16.05 12.34 5.43
CA TYR A 139 16.79 11.09 5.60
C TYR A 139 17.85 11.20 6.70
N LYS A 140 18.70 12.24 6.66
CA LYS A 140 19.71 12.50 7.69
C LYS A 140 19.09 12.77 9.06
N ALA A 141 17.91 13.38 9.13
CA ALA A 141 17.23 13.65 10.39
C ALA A 141 16.62 12.38 11.02
N LEU A 142 16.00 11.52 10.20
CA LEU A 142 15.09 10.47 10.68
C LEU A 142 15.57 9.04 10.47
N ALA A 143 16.50 8.76 9.56
CA ALA A 143 17.01 7.40 9.40
C ALA A 143 17.71 6.93 10.68
N ALA A 144 17.61 5.65 11.03
CA ALA A 144 18.32 5.06 12.16
C ALA A 144 19.83 5.06 11.92
N ASN A 145 20.24 4.70 10.70
CA ASN A 145 21.63 4.59 10.29
C ASN A 145 21.91 5.34 8.97
N PRO A 146 21.76 6.68 8.91
CA PRO A 146 21.99 7.43 7.69
C PRO A 146 23.38 7.15 7.12
N PHE A 147 23.42 6.68 5.87
CA PHE A 147 24.66 6.29 5.18
C PHE A 147 25.48 5.22 5.93
N GLY A 148 24.81 4.35 6.67
CA GLY A 148 25.41 3.21 7.37
C GLY A 148 26.06 3.54 8.72
N LYS A 149 25.80 4.72 9.29
CA LYS A 149 26.29 5.11 10.62
C LYS A 149 25.14 5.48 11.55
N PRO A 150 25.20 5.17 12.86
CA PRO A 150 24.17 5.55 13.81
C PRO A 150 23.86 7.05 13.75
N ASN A 151 22.58 7.40 13.76
CA ASN A 151 22.17 8.80 13.68
C ASN A 151 22.46 9.55 14.99
N THR A 152 23.29 10.58 14.92
CA THR A 152 23.67 11.41 16.07
C THR A 152 23.06 12.80 16.04
N ALA A 153 22.38 13.21 14.96
CA ALA A 153 21.80 14.54 14.83
C ALA A 153 20.74 14.78 15.91
N LYS A 154 20.77 15.95 16.56
CA LYS A 154 19.81 16.35 17.60
C LYS A 154 19.03 17.61 17.21
N THR A 155 19.61 18.46 16.37
CA THR A 155 18.98 19.67 15.83
C THR A 155 18.95 19.65 14.31
N TRP A 156 18.03 20.42 13.71
CA TRP A 156 17.99 20.58 12.25
C TRP A 156 19.27 21.22 11.69
N LYS A 157 19.94 22.06 12.47
CA LYS A 157 21.26 22.62 12.11
C LYS A 157 22.35 21.54 12.03
N ASP A 158 22.27 20.47 12.82
CA ASP A 158 23.21 19.33 12.72
C ASP A 158 23.04 18.57 11.40
N VAL A 159 21.82 18.55 10.87
CA VAL A 159 21.46 17.91 9.59
C VAL A 159 21.95 18.75 8.40
N ASN A 160 21.68 20.06 8.46
CA ASN A 160 22.04 21.03 7.45
C ASN A 160 22.25 22.40 8.10
N PRO A 161 23.46 23.00 8.04
CA PRO A 161 23.78 24.26 8.72
C PRO A 161 22.90 25.47 8.36
N SER A 162 22.19 25.40 7.23
CA SER A 162 21.26 26.45 6.78
C SER A 162 19.88 26.36 7.45
N LEU A 163 19.58 25.27 8.14
CA LEU A 163 18.33 25.06 8.85
C LEU A 163 18.36 25.67 10.27
N PRO A 164 17.19 25.92 10.89
CA PRO A 164 17.10 26.43 12.25
C PRO A 164 17.82 25.52 13.27
N ALA A 165 18.36 26.12 14.34
CA ALA A 165 18.92 25.38 15.48
C ALA A 165 17.83 24.84 16.43
N GLU A 166 16.75 24.32 15.86
CA GLU A 166 15.64 23.73 16.60
C GLU A 166 15.87 22.24 16.82
N PRO A 167 15.48 21.67 17.97
CA PRO A 167 15.50 20.22 18.18
C PRO A 167 14.71 19.49 17.09
N ILE A 168 15.20 18.34 16.65
CA ILE A 168 14.46 17.49 15.71
C ILE A 168 13.31 16.85 16.50
N LEU A 169 12.09 17.26 16.16
CA LEU A 169 10.86 16.67 16.68
C LEU A 169 9.86 16.51 15.54
N VAL A 170 9.68 15.27 15.12
CA VAL A 170 8.80 14.90 14.01
C VAL A 170 7.72 13.96 14.54
N TYR A 171 6.46 14.36 14.40
CA TYR A 171 5.32 13.49 14.61
C TYR A 171 4.96 12.81 13.30
N GLY A 172 4.82 11.49 13.34
CA GLY A 172 4.47 10.72 12.18
C GLY A 172 3.64 9.49 12.52
N PRO A 173 3.13 8.79 11.50
CA PRO A 173 2.30 7.62 11.67
C PRO A 173 3.11 6.39 12.16
N PRO A 174 2.43 5.34 12.64
CA PRO A 174 3.06 4.12 13.17
C PRO A 174 3.68 3.25 12.08
N SER A 175 4.47 2.25 12.49
CA SER A 175 5.13 1.28 11.57
C SER A 175 4.15 0.46 10.73
N THR A 176 2.90 0.36 11.17
CA THR A 176 1.79 -0.33 10.50
C THR A 176 1.08 0.52 9.45
N SER A 177 1.38 1.83 9.38
CA SER A 177 0.70 2.76 8.49
C SER A 177 1.29 2.81 7.09
N GLY A 178 0.43 2.76 6.08
CA GLY A 178 0.82 2.96 4.68
C GLY A 178 1.41 4.34 4.37
N THR A 179 1.14 5.36 5.21
CA THR A 179 1.79 6.68 5.12
C THR A 179 3.26 6.59 5.57
N ARG A 180 3.58 5.75 6.57
CA ARG A 180 4.98 5.51 6.96
C ARG A 180 5.72 4.73 5.89
N ASP A 181 5.05 3.86 5.14
CA ASP A 181 5.67 3.21 3.98
C ASP A 181 5.90 4.20 2.83
N ALA A 182 4.96 5.12 2.57
CA ALA A 182 5.18 6.21 1.61
C ALA A 182 6.39 7.10 2.01
N LEU A 183 6.56 7.40 3.30
CA LEU A 183 7.73 8.12 3.81
C LEU A 183 9.05 7.42 3.45
N LYS A 184 9.12 6.10 3.70
CA LYS A 184 10.29 5.28 3.38
C LYS A 184 10.57 5.28 1.87
N GLU A 185 9.55 4.97 1.08
CA GLU A 185 9.68 4.70 -0.35
C GLU A 185 9.92 5.97 -1.19
N LEU A 186 9.29 7.09 -0.81
CA LEU A 186 9.35 8.33 -1.60
C LEU A 186 10.40 9.33 -1.11
N ILE A 187 10.64 9.39 0.20
CA ILE A 187 11.47 10.44 0.80
C ILE A 187 12.79 9.88 1.33
N LEU A 188 12.74 8.89 2.22
CA LEU A 188 13.95 8.35 2.82
C LEU A 188 14.83 7.64 1.77
N GLU A 189 14.22 6.84 0.89
CA GLU A 189 14.92 6.20 -0.23
C GLU A 189 15.55 7.24 -1.17
N ALA A 190 14.88 8.36 -1.46
CA ALA A 190 15.43 9.43 -2.28
C ALA A 190 16.63 10.11 -1.61
N GLY A 191 16.55 10.38 -0.30
CA GLY A 191 17.67 10.92 0.48
C GLY A 191 18.83 9.95 0.61
N CYS A 192 18.56 8.66 0.84
CA CYS A 192 19.56 7.60 0.93
C CYS A 192 20.38 7.51 -0.35
N LYS A 193 19.73 7.51 -1.52
CA LYS A 193 20.38 7.40 -2.84
C LYS A 193 21.25 8.59 -3.24
N THR A 194 21.32 9.65 -2.44
CA THR A 194 22.26 10.76 -2.68
C THR A 194 23.72 10.34 -2.45
N ASP A 195 23.95 9.24 -1.74
CA ASP A 195 25.26 8.62 -1.60
C ASP A 195 25.40 7.39 -2.51
N ALA A 196 26.51 7.30 -3.25
CA ALA A 196 26.71 6.26 -4.25
C ALA A 196 26.88 4.86 -3.63
N ALA A 197 27.49 4.77 -2.44
CA ALA A 197 27.75 3.49 -1.79
C ALA A 197 26.43 2.85 -1.30
N THR A 198 25.55 3.66 -0.70
CA THR A 198 24.21 3.20 -0.30
C THR A 198 23.30 2.93 -1.50
N ALA A 199 23.36 3.74 -2.56
CA ALA A 199 22.60 3.48 -3.78
C ALA A 199 22.93 2.10 -4.40
N ALA A 200 24.22 1.70 -4.37
CA ALA A 200 24.67 0.41 -4.89
C ALA A 200 24.17 -0.80 -4.06
N LEU A 201 23.81 -0.60 -2.77
CA LEU A 201 23.33 -1.68 -1.91
C LEU A 201 22.05 -2.33 -2.43
N LYS A 202 21.20 -1.57 -3.15
CA LYS A 202 19.91 -2.07 -3.64
C LYS A 202 20.04 -3.34 -4.49
N ASP A 203 21.12 -3.41 -5.27
CA ASP A 203 21.39 -4.53 -6.18
C ASP A 203 22.30 -5.58 -5.55
N SER A 204 23.17 -5.20 -4.59
CA SER A 204 24.16 -6.10 -4.00
C SER A 204 23.71 -6.77 -2.69
N ASP A 205 22.93 -6.08 -1.87
CA ASP A 205 22.52 -6.51 -0.53
C ASP A 205 21.22 -5.79 -0.13
N LYS A 206 20.09 -6.43 -0.49
CA LYS A 206 18.77 -5.85 -0.29
C LYS A 206 18.44 -5.64 1.19
N ASP A 207 18.77 -6.59 2.06
CA ASP A 207 18.45 -6.48 3.48
C ASP A 207 19.21 -5.31 4.13
N LYS A 208 20.49 -5.14 3.77
CA LYS A 208 21.27 -3.98 4.21
C LYS A 208 20.76 -2.66 3.62
N TYR A 209 20.28 -2.68 2.37
CA TYR A 209 19.66 -1.51 1.76
C TYR A 209 18.41 -1.07 2.53
N GLU A 210 17.50 -1.99 2.85
CA GLU A 210 16.28 -1.69 3.62
C GLU A 210 16.65 -1.15 5.01
N ALA A 211 17.56 -1.82 5.73
CA ALA A 211 18.00 -1.36 7.06
C ALA A 211 18.70 0.02 7.03
N THR A 212 19.38 0.36 5.93
CA THR A 212 20.10 1.63 5.81
C THR A 212 19.19 2.76 5.32
N CYS A 213 18.28 2.47 4.39
CA CYS A 213 17.49 3.48 3.70
C CYS A 213 16.09 3.67 4.29
N HIS A 214 15.53 2.67 5.00
CA HIS A 214 14.13 2.70 5.42
C HIS A 214 13.92 2.64 6.93
N ASP A 215 14.88 2.15 7.72
CA ASP A 215 14.77 2.15 9.17
C ASP A 215 14.77 3.59 9.70
N ILE A 216 13.76 3.90 10.50
CA ILE A 216 13.61 5.20 11.16
C ILE A 216 14.09 5.07 12.60
N ARG A 217 14.86 6.07 13.07
CA ARG A 217 15.39 6.12 14.43
C ARG A 217 14.28 6.14 15.48
N GLU A 218 14.52 5.49 16.61
CA GLU A 218 13.57 5.39 17.74
C GLU A 218 14.11 6.05 19.03
N ASP A 219 15.18 6.84 18.93
CA ASP A 219 15.83 7.50 20.07
C ASP A 219 15.21 8.87 20.43
N GLY A 220 13.96 9.13 20.01
CA GLY A 220 13.17 10.31 20.38
C GLY A 220 12.80 11.31 19.28
N PRO A 221 13.66 11.61 18.28
CA PRO A 221 13.34 12.63 17.26
C PRO A 221 12.14 12.32 16.36
N TYR A 222 11.83 11.05 16.13
CA TYR A 222 10.58 10.61 15.51
C TYR A 222 9.65 10.08 16.58
N VAL A 223 8.45 10.65 16.67
CA VAL A 223 7.42 10.29 17.65
C VAL A 223 6.19 9.78 16.92
N ASP A 224 5.89 8.51 17.12
CA ASP A 224 4.66 7.88 16.66
C ASP A 224 3.42 8.57 17.27
N ALA A 225 2.45 8.91 16.42
CA ALA A 225 1.20 9.53 16.83
C ALA A 225 -0.04 8.61 16.70
N GLY A 226 0.16 7.33 16.34
CA GLY A 226 -0.91 6.37 16.09
C GLY A 226 -1.57 6.54 14.72
N GLU A 227 -2.54 5.68 14.42
CA GLU A 227 -3.19 5.59 13.09
C GLU A 227 -4.10 6.77 12.74
N ASN A 228 -4.35 7.68 13.67
CA ASN A 228 -5.19 8.85 13.43
C ASN A 228 -4.34 10.08 13.13
N ASP A 229 -4.15 10.38 11.84
CA ASP A 229 -3.36 11.53 11.37
C ASP A 229 -3.85 12.88 11.91
N ASN A 230 -5.13 13.02 12.31
CA ASN A 230 -5.61 14.24 12.98
C ASN A 230 -4.89 14.51 14.30
N LEU A 231 -4.39 13.48 14.99
CA LEU A 231 -3.57 13.66 16.19
C LEU A 231 -2.23 14.33 15.86
N ILE A 232 -1.68 14.06 14.68
CA ILE A 232 -0.46 14.75 14.21
C ILE A 232 -0.77 16.23 13.98
N VAL A 233 -1.86 16.53 13.27
CA VAL A 233 -2.35 17.91 13.04
C VAL A 233 -2.50 18.68 14.37
N GLN A 234 -3.15 18.06 15.36
CA GLN A 234 -3.35 18.67 16.69
C GLN A 234 -2.01 18.93 17.40
N LYS A 235 -1.10 17.95 17.42
CA LYS A 235 0.21 18.07 18.07
C LYS A 235 1.06 19.20 17.48
N ILE A 236 1.13 19.29 16.14
CA ILE A 236 1.95 20.33 15.50
C ILE A 236 1.28 21.71 15.55
N SER A 237 -0.04 21.78 15.63
CA SER A 237 -0.75 23.06 15.83
C SER A 237 -0.43 23.66 17.21
N GLN A 238 -0.17 22.81 18.22
CA GLN A 238 0.17 23.22 19.59
C GLN A 238 1.68 23.39 19.82
N ASN A 239 2.52 22.90 18.90
CA ASN A 239 3.97 23.01 18.98
C ASN A 239 4.54 23.54 17.67
N SER A 240 4.77 24.85 17.62
CA SER A 240 5.25 25.54 16.42
C SER A 240 6.64 25.11 15.94
N LYS A 241 7.40 24.37 16.76
CA LYS A 241 8.76 23.89 16.43
C LYS A 241 8.77 22.45 15.89
N ALA A 242 7.65 21.74 15.96
CA ALA A 242 7.54 20.36 15.50
C ALA A 242 7.13 20.29 14.02
N ILE A 243 7.52 19.20 13.37
CA ILE A 243 7.06 18.84 12.02
C ILE A 243 6.09 17.67 12.11
N GLY A 244 5.06 17.67 11.27
CA GLY A 244 4.13 16.57 11.10
C GLY A 244 4.27 15.93 9.72
N ILE A 245 4.08 14.61 9.67
CA ILE A 245 4.06 13.82 8.44
C ILE A 245 2.71 13.11 8.35
N PHE A 246 1.95 13.35 7.28
CA PHE A 246 0.64 12.72 7.05
C PHE A 246 0.21 12.85 5.58
N GLY A 247 -0.93 12.27 5.19
CA GLY A 247 -1.48 12.44 3.85
C GLY A 247 -1.85 13.90 3.53
N TYR A 248 -1.61 14.36 2.31
CA TYR A 248 -1.77 15.74 1.85
C TYR A 248 -3.16 16.33 2.13
N SER A 249 -4.20 15.52 2.06
CA SER A 249 -5.58 15.89 2.43
C SER A 249 -5.69 16.54 3.81
N PHE A 250 -4.98 16.02 4.82
CA PHE A 250 -4.98 16.62 6.16
C PHE A 250 -4.32 18.01 6.20
N LEU A 251 -3.35 18.28 5.32
CA LEU A 251 -2.79 19.63 5.15
C LEU A 251 -3.82 20.54 4.48
N GLU A 252 -4.46 20.07 3.41
CA GLU A 252 -5.45 20.81 2.63
C GLU A 252 -6.68 21.19 3.47
N GLU A 253 -7.12 20.32 4.38
CA GLU A 253 -8.26 20.54 5.27
C GLU A 253 -7.96 21.50 6.45
N ASN A 254 -6.68 21.80 6.73
CA ASN A 254 -6.25 22.60 7.87
C ASN A 254 -5.41 23.86 7.49
N PRO A 255 -5.84 24.68 6.51
CA PRO A 255 -5.02 25.77 5.96
C PRO A 255 -4.82 26.94 6.93
N ASP A 256 -5.72 27.10 7.91
CA ASP A 256 -5.66 28.16 8.91
C ASP A 256 -4.64 27.86 10.00
N SER A 257 -4.47 26.59 10.35
CA SER A 257 -3.58 26.14 11.43
C SER A 257 -2.20 25.76 10.93
N LEU A 258 -2.10 25.24 9.71
CA LEU A 258 -0.89 24.62 9.19
C LEU A 258 -0.36 25.30 7.92
N LYS A 259 0.90 25.04 7.62
CA LYS A 259 1.51 25.28 6.32
C LYS A 259 2.35 24.08 5.91
N GLY A 260 2.33 23.76 4.62
CA GLY A 260 3.15 22.72 4.05
C GLY A 260 4.61 23.16 3.98
N ILE A 261 5.52 22.26 4.30
CA ILE A 261 6.96 22.45 4.19
C ILE A 261 7.38 22.07 2.77
N PRO A 262 7.98 22.99 2.00
CA PRO A 262 8.46 22.67 0.67
C PRO A 262 9.58 21.62 0.70
N MET A 263 9.53 20.72 -0.27
CA MET A 263 10.52 19.66 -0.48
C MET A 263 11.30 19.96 -1.76
N SER A 264 12.60 20.23 -1.62
CA SER A 264 13.46 20.71 -2.71
C SER A 264 12.90 21.95 -3.42
N GLY A 265 12.30 22.87 -2.65
CA GLY A 265 11.69 24.10 -3.15
C GLY A 265 10.28 23.94 -3.73
N ILE A 266 9.74 22.72 -3.79
CA ILE A 266 8.40 22.45 -4.31
C ILE A 266 7.43 22.35 -3.12
N THR A 267 6.44 23.24 -3.08
CA THR A 267 5.42 23.26 -2.01
C THR A 267 4.40 22.13 -2.24
N PRO A 268 3.96 21.40 -1.21
CA PRO A 268 2.88 20.43 -1.36
C PRO A 268 1.55 21.15 -1.60
N THR A 269 1.07 21.10 -2.83
CA THR A 269 -0.23 21.66 -3.27
C THR A 269 -0.94 20.63 -4.12
N TYR A 270 -2.25 20.76 -4.31
CA TYR A 270 -2.99 19.86 -5.18
C TYR A 270 -2.32 19.79 -6.57
N ALA A 271 -1.94 20.93 -7.14
CA ALA A 271 -1.27 20.99 -8.44
C ALA A 271 0.02 20.15 -8.47
N THR A 272 0.95 20.43 -7.55
CA THR A 272 2.27 19.77 -7.50
C THR A 272 2.20 18.29 -7.07
N ILE A 273 1.16 17.90 -6.34
CA ILE A 273 0.89 16.50 -6.03
C ILE A 273 0.29 15.79 -7.27
N SER A 274 -0.66 16.44 -7.95
CA SER A 274 -1.40 15.85 -9.07
C SER A 274 -0.57 15.68 -10.34
N ASP A 275 0.44 16.53 -10.55
CA ASP A 275 1.39 16.44 -11.67
C ASP A 275 2.67 15.67 -11.31
N TYR A 276 2.75 15.15 -10.08
CA TYR A 276 3.87 14.40 -9.52
C TYR A 276 5.21 15.15 -9.47
N THR A 277 5.19 16.48 -9.54
CA THR A 277 6.41 17.30 -9.36
C THR A 277 6.85 17.34 -7.91
N TYR A 278 5.92 17.26 -6.95
CA TYR A 278 6.24 17.16 -5.54
C TYR A 278 6.81 15.76 -5.20
N PRO A 279 7.99 15.66 -4.53
CA PRO A 279 8.67 14.38 -4.30
C PRO A 279 7.86 13.32 -3.53
N GLY A 280 6.93 13.75 -2.69
CA GLY A 280 6.06 12.86 -1.92
C GLY A 280 4.79 12.41 -2.65
N ALA A 281 4.70 12.58 -3.98
CA ALA A 281 3.52 12.21 -4.75
C ALA A 281 3.75 10.96 -5.61
N ARG A 282 2.74 10.09 -5.69
CA ARG A 282 2.75 8.93 -6.59
C ARG A 282 1.34 8.49 -6.99
N PRO A 283 1.17 7.91 -8.19
CA PRO A 283 -0.08 7.29 -8.57
C PRO A 283 -0.33 6.00 -7.79
N LEU A 284 -1.59 5.76 -7.44
CA LEU A 284 -2.07 4.52 -6.83
C LEU A 284 -2.90 3.72 -7.84
N TYR A 285 -2.76 2.40 -7.82
CA TYR A 285 -3.39 1.50 -8.77
C TYR A 285 -4.09 0.34 -8.09
N ILE A 286 -5.05 -0.24 -8.81
CA ILE A 286 -5.42 -1.64 -8.68
C ILE A 286 -5.12 -2.34 -10.00
N TYR A 287 -4.64 -3.58 -9.93
CA TYR A 287 -4.54 -4.49 -11.07
C TYR A 287 -5.56 -5.59 -10.91
N VAL A 288 -6.31 -5.89 -11.96
CA VAL A 288 -7.37 -6.89 -11.94
C VAL A 288 -7.10 -7.98 -12.96
N LYS A 289 -7.25 -9.25 -12.58
CA LYS A 289 -7.25 -10.36 -13.54
C LYS A 289 -8.59 -10.43 -14.25
N LYS A 290 -8.67 -9.99 -15.50
CA LYS A 290 -9.90 -10.08 -16.29
C LYS A 290 -10.41 -11.53 -16.40
N GLN A 291 -9.49 -12.48 -16.45
CA GLN A 291 -9.78 -13.93 -16.50
C GLN A 291 -10.57 -14.42 -15.27
N HIS A 292 -10.59 -13.66 -14.17
CA HIS A 292 -11.34 -13.99 -12.96
C HIS A 292 -12.78 -13.43 -12.96
N LEU A 293 -13.17 -12.60 -13.93
CA LEU A 293 -14.54 -12.07 -14.01
C LEU A 293 -15.60 -13.16 -14.21
N ALA A 294 -15.28 -14.20 -14.98
CA ALA A 294 -16.20 -15.30 -15.23
C ALA A 294 -16.44 -16.15 -13.97
N PRO A 295 -15.40 -16.63 -13.25
CA PRO A 295 -15.59 -17.40 -12.01
C PRO A 295 -16.01 -16.54 -10.81
N ILE A 296 -15.47 -15.33 -10.63
CA ILE A 296 -15.72 -14.48 -9.44
C ILE A 296 -16.77 -13.43 -9.77
N LYS A 297 -18.05 -13.77 -9.57
CA LYS A 297 -19.19 -12.94 -9.99
C LYS A 297 -19.22 -11.55 -9.37
N SER A 298 -18.68 -11.38 -8.17
CA SER A 298 -18.62 -10.10 -7.46
C SER A 298 -17.49 -9.18 -7.92
N LEU A 299 -16.56 -9.66 -8.77
CA LEU A 299 -15.37 -8.90 -9.15
C LEU A 299 -15.70 -7.62 -9.94
N GLN A 300 -16.55 -7.70 -10.96
CA GLN A 300 -16.96 -6.50 -11.73
C GLN A 300 -17.68 -5.48 -10.84
N GLY A 301 -18.51 -5.95 -9.91
CA GLY A 301 -19.23 -5.11 -8.96
C GLY A 301 -18.27 -4.36 -8.03
N TYR A 302 -17.25 -5.05 -7.53
CA TYR A 302 -16.23 -4.43 -6.68
C TYR A 302 -15.38 -3.40 -7.43
N VAL A 303 -14.96 -3.70 -8.67
CA VAL A 303 -14.27 -2.73 -9.54
C VAL A 303 -15.15 -1.51 -9.81
N ALA A 304 -16.45 -1.69 -10.04
CA ALA A 304 -17.38 -0.58 -10.21
C ALA A 304 -17.54 0.27 -8.93
N GLU A 305 -17.40 -0.33 -7.75
CA GLU A 305 -17.45 0.42 -6.48
C GLU A 305 -16.24 1.33 -6.28
N TRP A 306 -15.05 0.92 -6.75
CA TRP A 306 -13.89 1.82 -6.83
C TRP A 306 -14.20 3.06 -7.66
N VAL A 307 -14.81 2.87 -8.84
CA VAL A 307 -15.18 3.98 -9.74
C VAL A 307 -16.14 4.96 -9.09
N LYS A 308 -17.11 4.47 -8.31
CA LYS A 308 -18.04 5.33 -7.55
C LYS A 308 -17.36 6.07 -6.40
N SER A 309 -16.26 5.54 -5.88
CA SER A 309 -15.63 6.00 -4.64
C SER A 309 -14.55 7.06 -4.85
N TRP A 310 -13.89 7.10 -6.01
CA TRP A 310 -12.76 8.01 -6.31
C TRP A 310 -13.16 9.39 -6.86
N GLY A 311 -14.45 9.72 -6.82
CA GLY A 311 -14.95 11.02 -7.26
C GLY A 311 -14.66 12.12 -6.23
N LYS A 312 -14.86 13.38 -6.64
CA LYS A 312 -14.90 14.52 -5.72
C LYS A 312 -15.99 14.30 -4.66
N ASP A 313 -15.68 14.62 -3.42
CA ASP A 313 -16.52 14.40 -2.22
C ASP A 313 -16.85 12.92 -1.93
N GLY A 314 -16.18 12.02 -2.68
CA GLY A 314 -16.32 10.58 -2.59
C GLY A 314 -15.67 9.97 -1.35
N LEU A 315 -15.87 8.68 -1.17
CA LEU A 315 -15.34 7.91 -0.05
C LEU A 315 -13.81 8.02 0.05
N LEU A 316 -13.10 7.94 -1.08
CA LEU A 316 -11.63 7.91 -1.06
C LEU A 316 -11.03 9.25 -0.65
N GLN A 317 -11.62 10.37 -1.09
CA GLN A 317 -11.18 11.71 -0.66
C GLN A 317 -11.33 11.86 0.86
N LYS A 318 -12.47 11.44 1.42
CA LYS A 318 -12.73 11.49 2.87
C LYS A 318 -11.83 10.57 3.68
N LYS A 319 -11.24 9.56 3.05
CA LYS A 319 -10.20 8.69 3.64
C LYS A 319 -8.79 9.23 3.44
N GLY A 320 -8.67 10.38 2.78
CA GLY A 320 -7.42 11.11 2.60
C GLY A 320 -6.70 10.86 1.28
N MET A 321 -7.28 10.10 0.34
CA MET A 321 -6.72 9.92 -1.00
C MET A 321 -6.80 11.22 -1.79
N VAL A 322 -5.72 11.57 -2.48
CA VAL A 322 -5.74 12.72 -3.40
C VAL A 322 -6.44 12.31 -4.68
N ILE A 323 -7.46 13.08 -5.06
CA ILE A 323 -8.27 12.81 -6.25
C ILE A 323 -7.45 13.09 -7.51
N ALA A 324 -7.30 12.07 -8.35
CA ALA A 324 -6.60 12.21 -9.62
C ALA A 324 -7.29 13.23 -10.55
N PRO A 325 -6.54 13.88 -11.46
CA PRO A 325 -7.10 14.75 -12.50
C PRO A 325 -8.25 14.11 -13.28
N GLU A 326 -9.14 14.93 -13.82
CA GLU A 326 -10.38 14.46 -14.45
C GLU A 326 -10.15 13.57 -15.67
N ASP A 327 -9.15 13.87 -16.49
CA ASP A 327 -8.75 13.06 -17.63
C ASP A 327 -8.25 11.67 -17.21
N VAL A 328 -7.46 11.61 -16.13
CA VAL A 328 -7.00 10.35 -15.52
C VAL A 328 -8.19 9.54 -15.01
N ARG A 329 -9.11 10.16 -14.27
CA ARG A 329 -10.31 9.48 -13.75
C ARG A 329 -11.22 8.99 -14.87
N ALA A 330 -11.44 9.79 -15.91
CA ALA A 330 -12.26 9.42 -17.06
C ALA A 330 -11.67 8.22 -17.80
N LYS A 331 -10.35 8.22 -18.01
CA LYS A 331 -9.63 7.09 -18.61
C LYS A 331 -9.72 5.83 -17.73
N SER A 332 -9.47 5.96 -16.43
CA SER A 332 -9.59 4.84 -15.49
C SER A 332 -11.00 4.27 -15.42
N ALA A 333 -12.03 5.13 -15.47
CA ALA A 333 -13.42 4.70 -15.51
C ALA A 333 -13.77 3.94 -16.79
N ASP A 334 -13.28 4.39 -17.95
CA ASP A 334 -13.45 3.69 -19.22
C ASP A 334 -12.78 2.30 -19.21
N ILE A 335 -11.55 2.24 -18.70
CA ILE A 335 -10.81 0.97 -18.53
C ILE A 335 -11.57 0.04 -17.57
N ALA A 336 -12.05 0.54 -16.43
CA ALA A 336 -12.81 -0.25 -15.46
C ALA A 336 -14.14 -0.77 -16.01
N ALA A 337 -14.85 0.03 -16.81
CA ALA A 337 -16.11 -0.35 -17.43
C ALA A 337 -15.91 -1.41 -18.52
N LYS A 338 -14.87 -1.27 -19.36
CA LYS A 338 -14.59 -2.19 -20.47
C LYS A 338 -13.69 -3.37 -20.09
N MET A 339 -13.07 -3.31 -18.91
CA MET A 339 -12.00 -4.22 -18.48
C MET A 339 -10.92 -4.36 -19.55
N THR A 340 -10.45 -3.21 -20.04
CA THR A 340 -9.44 -3.14 -21.11
C THR A 340 -8.09 -3.63 -20.58
N PRO A 341 -7.50 -4.69 -21.17
CA PRO A 341 -6.18 -5.17 -20.74
C PRO A 341 -5.10 -4.10 -20.93
N LEU A 342 -4.14 -4.10 -20.00
CA LEU A 342 -2.94 -3.28 -20.00
C LEU A 342 -2.11 -3.53 -21.26
N ASP A 343 -1.77 -2.45 -21.95
CA ASP A 343 -0.74 -2.43 -22.99
C ASP A 343 0.66 -2.37 -22.34
N PRO A 344 1.53 -3.36 -22.58
CA PRO A 344 2.87 -3.40 -21.99
C PRO A 344 3.88 -2.45 -22.66
N ALA A 345 3.54 -1.80 -23.79
CA ALA A 345 4.48 -1.00 -24.58
C ALA A 345 5.13 0.18 -23.82
N GLY A 346 4.58 0.58 -22.68
CA GLY A 346 5.12 1.63 -21.81
C GLY A 346 5.68 1.15 -20.46
N LEU A 347 5.79 -0.15 -20.22
CA LEU A 347 6.35 -0.67 -18.97
C LEU A 347 7.87 -0.56 -18.94
N LYS A 348 8.40 -0.18 -17.78
CA LYS A 348 9.84 -0.08 -17.50
C LYS A 348 10.30 -1.25 -16.66
#